data_AF-G5LSW9-F1
#
_entry.id   AF-G5LSW9-F1
#
_cell.length_a   1.000
_cell.length_b   1.000
_cell.length_c   1.000
_cell.angle_alpha   90.00
_cell.angle_beta   90.00
_cell.angle_gamma   90.00
#
_symmetry.space_group_name_H-M   'P 1'
#
loop_
_entity.id
_entity.type
_entity.pdbx_description
1 polymer ?
#
loop_
_entity_poly.entity_id
_entity_poly.type
_entity_poly.pdbx_seq_one_letter_code
_entity_poly.pdbx_strand_id
1 'polypeptide(L)'
;MKTLAGVRAGYAEGLVGRAADVVLKEGRKLVLVPREMPLSTIHLENMLALSRMGVAIVPPMPAFYNLPQTVDDIIQHIVARVLDQFGLEHTRA
;
A
#
# COMPACT_ATOMS: atom_id res chain seq x y z
N MET A 1 -1.39 -8.30 8.51
CA MET A 1 -0.91 -7.04 9.13
C MET A 1 0.49 -7.09 9.77
N LYS A 2 1.17 -8.26 9.85
CA LYS A 2 2.53 -8.39 10.43
C LYS A 2 3.54 -7.42 9.79
N THR A 3 3.65 -7.42 8.45
CA THR A 3 4.63 -6.58 7.75
C THR A 3 4.38 -5.09 7.97
N LEU A 4 3.12 -4.63 7.89
CA LEU A 4 2.75 -3.24 8.18
C LEU A 4 3.21 -2.82 9.59
N ALA A 5 2.92 -3.65 10.60
CA ALA A 5 3.32 -3.38 11.97
C ALA A 5 4.85 -3.39 12.13
N GLY A 6 5.54 -4.33 11.48
CA GLY A 6 7.00 -4.40 11.46
C GLY A 6 7.65 -3.15 10.86
N VAL A 7 7.13 -2.68 9.73
CA VAL A 7 7.58 -1.43 9.08
C VAL A 7 7.33 -0.22 9.99
N ARG A 8 6.13 -0.09 10.58
CA ARG A 8 5.81 0.99 11.52
C ARG A 8 6.73 0.97 12.74
N ALA A 9 7.04 -0.21 13.27
CA ALA A 9 7.90 -0.36 14.44
C ALA A 9 9.40 -0.19 14.14
N GLY A 10 9.81 -0.11 12.87
CA GLY A 10 11.21 -0.16 12.46
C GLY A 10 11.86 -1.53 12.74
N TYR A 11 11.04 -2.57 12.92
CA TYR A 11 11.51 -3.93 13.15
C TYR A 11 11.90 -4.54 11.80
N ALA A 12 13.15 -4.29 11.41
CA ALA A 12 13.75 -4.68 10.13
C ALA A 12 14.07 -6.19 10.04
N GLU A 13 13.11 -7.03 10.41
CA GLU A 13 13.22 -8.49 10.31
C GLU A 13 13.20 -8.91 8.83
N GLY A 14 14.29 -9.53 8.38
CA GLY A 14 14.46 -9.98 6.99
C GLY A 14 14.63 -8.84 5.99
N LEU A 15 14.81 -9.20 4.72
CA LEU A 15 15.14 -8.24 3.66
C LEU A 15 14.00 -7.26 3.35
N VAL A 16 12.75 -7.72 3.36
CA VAL A 16 11.59 -6.87 3.03
C VAL A 16 11.40 -5.76 4.06
N GLY A 17 11.43 -6.11 5.36
CA GLY A 17 11.34 -5.14 6.44
C GLY A 17 12.49 -4.15 6.41
N ARG A 18 13.73 -4.65 6.21
CA ARG A 18 14.92 -3.79 6.09
C ARG A 18 14.89 -2.88 4.87
N ALA A 19 14.42 -3.35 3.73
CA ALA A 19 14.30 -2.53 2.52
C ALA A 19 13.29 -1.40 2.73
N ALA A 20 12.14 -1.67 3.35
CA ALA A 20 11.16 -0.64 3.68
C ALA A 20 11.71 0.42 4.65
N ASP A 21 12.45 -0.02 5.67
CA ASP A 21 13.15 0.86 6.63
C ASP A 21 14.18 1.76 5.92
N VAL A 22 14.96 1.22 4.98
CA VAL A 22 15.90 2.00 4.17
C VAL A 22 15.16 2.99 3.26
N VAL A 23 14.07 2.59 2.61
CA VAL A 23 13.26 3.49 1.76
C VAL A 23 12.73 4.66 2.60
N LEU A 24 12.22 4.38 3.80
CA LEU A 24 11.71 5.40 4.73
C LEU A 24 12.79 6.39 5.17
N LYS A 25 13.93 5.91 5.67
CA LYS A 25 14.99 6.79 6.19
C LYS A 25 15.65 7.65 5.11
N GLU A 26 15.67 7.18 3.87
CA GLU A 26 16.21 7.91 2.71
C GLU A 26 15.17 8.85 2.07
N GLY A 27 13.98 9.00 2.66
CA GLY A 27 12.91 9.85 2.13
C GLY A 27 12.40 9.41 0.75
N ARG A 28 12.55 8.13 0.41
CA ARG A 28 12.10 7.57 -0.88
C ARG A 28 10.63 7.17 -0.79
N LYS A 29 9.96 7.12 -1.96
CA LYS A 29 8.56 6.73 -2.05
C LYS A 29 8.37 5.27 -1.61
N LEU A 30 7.55 5.06 -0.58
CA LEU A 30 7.06 3.75 -0.16
C LEU A 30 5.54 3.68 -0.38
N VAL A 31 5.08 2.59 -0.97
CA VAL A 31 3.66 2.28 -1.15
C VAL A 31 3.36 0.96 -0.46
N LEU A 32 2.32 0.92 0.37
CA LEU A 32 1.84 -0.29 1.03
C LEU A 32 0.40 -0.57 0.60
N VAL A 33 0.12 -1.83 0.24
CA VAL A 33 -1.19 -2.29 -0.24
C VAL A 33 -1.78 -3.26 0.79
N PRO A 34 -2.30 -2.77 1.94
CA PRO A 34 -2.80 -3.65 3.00
C PRO A 34 -4.16 -4.24 2.61
N ARG A 35 -4.28 -5.57 2.65
CA ARG A 35 -5.56 -6.28 2.46
C ARG A 35 -5.96 -6.96 3.77
N GLU A 36 -6.95 -6.39 4.46
CA GLU A 36 -7.51 -6.93 5.71
C GLU A 36 -8.94 -6.39 5.93
N MET A 37 -9.81 -7.18 6.55
CA MET A 37 -11.16 -6.74 6.94
C MET A 37 -11.76 -7.69 7.99
N PRO A 38 -12.35 -7.20 9.10
CA PRO A 38 -12.42 -5.79 9.53
C PRO A 38 -11.06 -5.26 10.04
N LEU A 39 -10.94 -3.94 10.10
CA LEU A 39 -9.74 -3.28 10.63
C LEU A 39 -9.87 -3.09 12.14
N SER A 40 -8.89 -3.59 12.90
CA SER A 40 -8.76 -3.25 14.31
C SER A 40 -8.18 -1.85 14.48
N THR A 41 -8.30 -1.26 15.67
CA THR A 41 -7.65 0.02 15.99
C THR A 41 -6.13 -0.04 15.77
N ILE A 42 -5.49 -1.17 16.09
CA ILE A 42 -4.06 -1.40 15.86
C ILE A 42 -3.71 -1.29 14.37
N HIS A 43 -4.56 -1.81 13.49
CA HIS A 43 -4.36 -1.70 12.04
C HIS A 43 -4.40 -0.24 11.60
N LEU A 44 -5.41 0.50 12.05
CA LEU A 44 -5.63 1.90 11.71
C LEU A 44 -4.50 2.80 12.24
N GLU A 45 -4.06 2.61 13.48
CA GLU A 45 -2.95 3.37 14.07
C GLU A 45 -1.63 3.15 13.32
N ASN A 46 -1.34 1.90 12.93
CA ASN A 46 -0.15 1.59 12.15
C ASN A 46 -0.20 2.25 10.76
N MET A 47 -1.34 2.18 10.08
CA MET A 47 -1.53 2.84 8.78
C MET A 47 -1.45 4.36 8.89
N LEU A 48 -2.06 4.95 9.93
CA LEU A 48 -2.04 6.39 10.17
C LEU A 48 -0.62 6.90 10.46
N ALA A 49 0.13 6.21 11.31
CA ALA A 49 1.51 6.58 11.63
C ALA A 49 2.38 6.58 10.37
N LEU A 50 2.30 5.53 9.55
CA LEU A 50 3.06 5.44 8.30
C LEU A 50 2.61 6.47 7.27
N SER A 51 1.31 6.72 7.15
CA SER A 51 0.76 7.78 6.29
C SER A 51 1.32 9.16 6.65
N ARG A 52 1.41 9.48 7.94
CA ARG A 52 2.03 10.73 8.43
C ARG A 52 3.53 10.82 8.11
N MET A 53 4.21 9.70 7.87
CA MET A 53 5.61 9.64 7.43
C MET A 53 5.77 9.72 5.90
N GLY A 54 4.68 9.92 5.15
CA GLY A 54 4.71 10.03 3.69
C GLY A 54 4.57 8.70 2.93
N VAL A 55 4.27 7.60 3.63
CA VAL A 55 3.97 6.31 3.00
C VAL A 55 2.58 6.36 2.37
N ALA A 56 2.46 5.97 1.12
CA ALA A 56 1.15 5.82 0.48
C ALA A 56 0.48 4.52 0.95
N ILE A 57 -0.65 4.62 1.64
CA ILE A 57 -1.47 3.48 2.04
C ILE A 57 -2.57 3.30 1.00
N VAL A 58 -2.46 2.24 0.18
CA VAL A 58 -3.34 1.99 -0.97
C VAL A 58 -4.03 0.63 -0.79
N PRO A 59 -5.02 0.51 0.11
CA PRO A 59 -5.73 -0.76 0.28
C PRO A 59 -6.43 -1.15 -1.04
N PRO A 60 -6.48 -2.44 -1.39
CA PRO A 60 -7.13 -2.91 -2.60
C PRO A 60 -8.65 -2.87 -2.42
N MET A 61 -9.24 -1.70 -2.68
CA MET A 61 -10.68 -1.46 -2.64
C MET A 61 -11.22 -1.45 -4.07
N PRO A 62 -12.03 -2.44 -4.47
CA PRO A 62 -12.62 -2.49 -5.81
C PRO A 62 -13.41 -1.23 -6.13
N ALA A 63 -13.12 -0.63 -7.29
CA ALA A 63 -13.95 0.41 -7.88
C ALA A 63 -14.94 -0.22 -8.86
N PHE A 64 -16.18 0.27 -8.84
CA PHE A 64 -17.23 -0.17 -9.75
C PHE A 64 -17.76 0.96 -10.65
N TYR A 65 -17.23 2.18 -10.52
CA TYR A 65 -17.62 3.31 -11.37
C TYR A 65 -17.14 3.17 -12.82
N ASN A 66 -16.18 2.28 -13.09
CA ASN A 66 -15.73 1.90 -14.44
C ASN A 66 -16.47 0.67 -14.99
N LEU A 67 -17.53 0.18 -14.30
CA LEU A 67 -18.36 -0.95 -14.73
C LEU A 67 -17.54 -2.19 -15.16
N PRO A 68 -16.68 -2.72 -14.27
CA PRO A 68 -15.82 -3.85 -14.60
C PRO A 68 -16.65 -5.07 -15.01
N GLN A 69 -16.26 -5.73 -16.09
CA GLN A 69 -16.91 -6.94 -16.60
C GLN A 69 -16.24 -8.21 -16.07
N THR A 70 -14.97 -8.10 -15.69
CA THR A 70 -14.16 -9.22 -15.23
C THR A 70 -13.48 -8.92 -13.89
N VAL A 71 -13.02 -9.99 -13.23
CA VAL A 71 -12.16 -9.84 -12.04
C VAL A 71 -10.83 -9.19 -12.41
N ASP A 72 -10.33 -9.42 -13.64
CA ASP A 72 -9.10 -8.80 -14.12
C ASP A 72 -9.26 -7.28 -14.18
N ASP A 73 -10.40 -6.76 -14.65
CA ASP A 73 -10.67 -5.31 -14.69
C ASP A 73 -10.58 -4.68 -13.28
N ILE A 74 -11.05 -5.38 -12.24
CA ILE A 74 -10.96 -4.94 -10.85
C ILE A 74 -9.50 -4.92 -10.38
N ILE A 75 -8.74 -5.96 -10.70
CA ILE A 75 -7.32 -6.07 -10.36
C ILE A 75 -6.53 -4.96 -11.06
N GLN A 76 -6.76 -4.76 -12.36
CA GLN A 76 -6.10 -3.74 -13.17
C GLN A 76 -6.39 -2.34 -12.65
N HIS A 77 -7.61 -2.08 -12.17
CA HIS A 77 -7.92 -0.84 -11.50
C HIS A 77 -7.01 -0.61 -10.27
N ILE A 78 -6.84 -1.61 -9.41
CA ILE A 78 -5.97 -1.49 -8.23
C ILE A 78 -4.50 -1.31 -8.65
N VAL A 79 -4.03 -2.06 -9.65
CA VAL A 79 -2.66 -1.95 -10.18
C VAL A 79 -2.41 -0.54 -10.70
N ALA A 80 -3.32 0.01 -11.50
CA ALA A 80 -3.27 1.38 -11.99
C ALA A 80 -3.11 2.39 -10.84
N ARG A 81 -3.89 2.25 -9.76
CA ARG A 81 -3.78 3.14 -8.57
C ARG A 81 -2.44 3.03 -7.85
N VAL A 82 -1.80 1.86 -7.89
CA VAL A 82 -0.44 1.67 -7.35
C VAL A 82 0.60 2.32 -8.26
N LEU A 83 0.50 2.12 -9.58
CA LEU A 83 1.39 2.72 -10.56
C LEU A 83 1.32 4.25 -10.56
N ASP A 84 0.12 4.82 -10.38
CA ASP A 84 -0.10 6.27 -10.21
C ASP A 84 0.77 6.86 -9.09
N GLN A 85 1.01 6.11 -8.00
CA GLN A 85 1.83 6.60 -6.89
C GLN A 85 3.31 6.80 -7.25
N PHE A 86 3.78 6.10 -8.28
CA PHE A 86 5.14 6.19 -8.79
C PHE A 86 5.24 7.07 -10.04
N GLY A 87 4.12 7.63 -10.52
CA GLY A 87 4.10 8.42 -11.76
C GLY A 87 4.42 7.59 -13.01
N LEU A 88 4.11 6.30 -12.99
CA LEU A 88 4.34 5.40 -14.12
C LEU A 88 3.14 5.42 -15.05
N GLU A 89 3.39 5.60 -16.35
CA GLU A 89 2.35 5.53 -17.36
C GLU A 89 1.80 4.10 -17.47
N HIS A 90 0.48 3.98 -17.53
CA HIS A 90 -0.23 2.72 -17.75
C HIS A 90 -1.43 2.96 -18.66
N THR A 91 -1.84 1.90 -19.37
CA THR A 91 -3.08 1.95 -20.14
C THR A 91 -4.23 1.92 -19.13
N ARG A 92 -5.03 2.99 -19.10
CA ARG A 92 -6.13 3.13 -18.13
C ARG A 92 -7.08 1.93 -18.21
N ALA A 93 -7.34 1.30 -17.07
CA ALA A 93 -8.40 0.33 -16.85
C ALA A 93 -9.77 0.99 -16.62
#